data_AF-A0A8S0UBN7-F1
#
_entry.id   AF-A0A8S0UBN7-F1
#
_cell.length_a   1.000
_cell.length_b   1.000
_cell.length_c   1.000
_cell.angle_alpha   90.00
_cell.angle_beta   90.00
_cell.angle_gamma   90.00
#
_symmetry.space_group_name_H-M   'P 1'
#
loop_
_entity.id
_entity.type
_entity.pdbx_description
1 polymer ?
#
loop_
_entity_poly.entity_id
_entity_poly.type
_entity_poly.pdbx_seq_one_letter_code
_entity_poly.pdbx_strand_id
1 'polypeptide(L)'
;MESVQVNLLEDQSGRKKRKISFIIFLTILFTIIISTIIFGFGVLKRHTESQYPSSNSVRAIQVVCSVTRNPRLCTTSISALYNRRRFSKTDPSMIFTLSLHVAINELKPLISLPKSNNCGKLLDDSLSQLNGSLISSDGKKSMDDETMIRDLTASIKGGISNIDKCLKGLESMKSEWRIARVKFYMVKVYMGNSLQILQNRNAINEMFYPDVQTIFASLMLNRELYLLSIILICSQYLVMVFLVCNLLRV
;
A
#
# COMPACT_ATOMS: atom_id res chain seq x y z
N MET A 1 56.80 -36.05 -44.48
CA MET A 1 55.32 -36.15 -44.37
C MET A 1 54.86 -35.99 -42.93
N GLU A 2 55.59 -36.54 -41.94
CA GLU A 2 55.35 -36.32 -40.50
C GLU A 2 55.34 -34.86 -40.04
N SER A 3 56.27 -34.03 -40.52
CA SER A 3 56.36 -32.62 -40.09
C SER A 3 55.14 -31.76 -40.47
N VAL A 4 54.40 -32.14 -41.52
CA VAL A 4 53.17 -31.45 -41.92
C VAL A 4 51.99 -31.87 -41.03
N GLN A 5 51.98 -33.11 -40.55
CA GLN A 5 50.93 -33.63 -39.69
C GLN A 5 51.00 -33.07 -38.26
N VAL A 6 52.22 -32.88 -37.74
CA VAL A 6 52.45 -32.29 -36.42
C VAL A 6 52.00 -30.82 -36.38
N ASN A 7 52.34 -30.03 -37.41
CA ASN A 7 51.92 -28.64 -37.53
C ASN A 7 50.38 -28.48 -37.67
N LEU A 8 49.71 -29.42 -38.33
CA LEU A 8 48.24 -29.40 -38.46
C LEU A 8 47.54 -29.71 -37.12
N LEU A 9 48.09 -30.64 -36.33
CA LEU A 9 47.57 -31.00 -35.00
C LEU A 9 47.81 -29.88 -33.98
N GLU A 10 48.95 -29.19 -34.04
CA GLU A 10 49.22 -28.03 -33.19
C GLU A 10 48.27 -26.86 -33.49
N ASP A 11 48.02 -26.53 -34.76
CA ASP A 11 47.09 -25.45 -35.14
C ASP A 11 45.64 -25.78 -34.78
N GLN A 12 45.22 -27.05 -34.92
CA GLN A 12 43.89 -27.48 -34.46
C GLN A 12 43.74 -27.47 -32.93
N SER A 13 44.77 -27.84 -32.17
CA SER A 13 44.73 -27.82 -30.71
C SER A 13 44.70 -26.39 -30.16
N GLY A 14 45.47 -25.46 -30.75
CA GLY A 14 45.49 -24.05 -30.40
C GLY A 14 44.16 -23.36 -30.71
N ARG A 15 43.56 -23.68 -31.86
CA ARG A 15 42.25 -23.13 -32.28
C ARG A 15 41.09 -23.65 -31.41
N LYS A 16 41.14 -24.90 -30.93
CA LYS A 16 40.19 -25.43 -29.92
C LYS A 16 40.36 -24.80 -28.54
N LYS A 17 41.59 -24.63 -28.05
CA LYS A 17 41.87 -23.98 -26.75
C LYS A 17 41.43 -22.52 -26.72
N ARG A 18 41.64 -21.77 -27.82
CA ARG A 18 41.15 -20.39 -27.98
C ARG A 18 39.63 -20.30 -27.94
N LYS A 19 38.92 -21.22 -28.63
CA LYS A 19 37.44 -21.28 -28.62
C LYS A 19 36.88 -21.54 -27.21
N ILE A 20 37.46 -22.49 -26.47
CA ILE A 20 37.02 -22.83 -25.10
C ILE A 20 37.25 -21.66 -24.14
N SER A 21 38.43 -21.03 -24.19
CA SER A 21 38.73 -19.85 -23.38
C SER A 21 37.77 -18.69 -23.66
N PHE A 22 37.37 -18.50 -24.92
CA PHE A 22 36.42 -17.47 -25.31
C PHE A 22 34.99 -17.74 -24.82
N ILE A 23 34.55 -19.00 -24.88
CA ILE A 23 33.24 -19.41 -24.35
C ILE A 23 33.19 -19.16 -22.85
N ILE A 24 34.23 -19.55 -22.10
CA ILE A 24 34.31 -19.33 -20.64
C ILE A 24 34.27 -17.84 -20.30
N PHE A 25 34.99 -17.01 -21.06
CA PHE A 25 34.97 -15.56 -20.89
C PHE A 25 33.56 -14.98 -21.09
N LEU A 26 32.85 -15.44 -22.13
CA LEU A 26 31.47 -15.03 -22.40
C LEU A 26 30.49 -15.45 -21.30
N THR A 27 30.62 -16.67 -20.76
CA THR A 27 29.78 -17.11 -19.63
C THR A 27 30.01 -16.29 -18.37
N ILE A 28 31.27 -15.95 -18.07
CA ILE A 28 31.60 -15.08 -16.92
C ILE A 28 31.05 -13.67 -17.11
N LEU A 29 31.13 -13.11 -18.33
CA LEU A 29 30.57 -11.80 -18.62
C LEU A 29 29.05 -11.80 -18.40
N PHE A 30 28.36 -12.85 -18.83
CA PHE A 30 26.92 -13.01 -18.70
C PHE A 30 26.47 -13.10 -17.23
N THR A 31 27.20 -13.85 -16.40
CA THR A 31 26.87 -13.98 -14.96
C THR A 31 27.09 -12.68 -14.21
N ILE A 32 28.14 -11.91 -14.54
CA ILE A 32 28.37 -10.58 -13.97
C ILE A 32 27.21 -9.64 -14.30
N ILE A 33 26.78 -9.61 -15.56
CA ILE A 33 25.67 -8.75 -16.00
C ILE A 33 24.37 -9.07 -15.26
N ILE A 34 24.00 -10.35 -15.19
CA ILE A 34 22.80 -10.78 -14.45
C ILE A 34 22.91 -10.41 -12.96
N SER A 35 24.07 -10.63 -12.35
CA SER A 35 24.31 -10.28 -10.95
C SER A 35 24.15 -8.78 -10.70
N THR A 36 24.70 -7.92 -11.57
CA THR A 36 24.51 -6.45 -11.47
C THR A 36 23.07 -6.03 -11.64
N ILE A 37 22.30 -6.68 -12.52
CA ILE A 37 20.87 -6.41 -12.70
C ILE A 37 20.12 -6.76 -11.42
N ILE A 38 20.29 -7.99 -10.90
CA ILE A 38 19.61 -8.45 -9.68
C ILE A 38 19.98 -7.55 -8.49
N PHE A 39 21.26 -7.20 -8.34
CA PHE A 39 21.74 -6.33 -7.27
C PHE A 39 21.19 -4.90 -7.41
N GLY A 40 21.21 -4.33 -8.62
CA GLY A 40 20.64 -3.02 -8.93
C GLY A 40 19.15 -2.96 -8.63
N PHE A 41 18.39 -3.98 -9.05
CA PHE A 41 16.98 -4.14 -8.70
C PHE A 41 16.76 -4.30 -7.21
N GLY A 42 17.63 -5.03 -6.49
CA GLY A 42 17.56 -5.18 -5.04
C GLY A 42 17.77 -3.88 -4.29
N VAL A 43 18.77 -3.08 -4.67
CA VAL A 43 19.05 -1.75 -4.09
C VAL A 43 17.93 -0.77 -4.43
N LEU A 44 17.44 -0.79 -5.66
CA LEU A 44 16.35 0.08 -6.10
C LEU A 44 15.04 -0.27 -5.38
N LYS A 45 14.70 -1.55 -5.27
CA LYS A 45 13.56 -2.04 -4.49
C LYS A 45 13.61 -1.54 -3.05
N ARG A 46 14.77 -1.58 -2.40
CA ARG A 46 14.93 -1.04 -1.04
C ARG A 46 14.71 0.48 -0.99
N HIS A 47 15.17 1.22 -2.00
CA HIS A 47 14.89 2.65 -2.12
C HIS A 47 13.41 2.96 -2.36
N THR A 48 12.73 2.22 -3.24
CA THR A 48 11.28 2.38 -3.46
C THR A 48 10.49 1.96 -2.23
N GLU A 49 10.90 0.90 -1.54
CA GLU A 49 10.33 0.46 -0.26
C GLU A 49 10.43 1.52 0.83
N SER A 50 11.55 2.26 0.87
CA SER A 50 11.71 3.39 1.78
C SER A 50 10.76 4.56 1.47
N GLN A 51 10.26 4.67 0.24
CA GLN A 51 9.31 5.70 -0.17
C GLN A 51 7.84 5.31 0.04
N TYR A 52 7.54 4.03 0.28
CA TYR A 52 6.15 3.60 0.49
C TYR A 52 5.53 4.29 1.70
N PRO A 53 4.22 4.59 1.67
CA PRO A 53 3.55 5.19 2.81
C PRO A 53 3.76 4.38 4.10
N SER A 54 3.84 3.06 4.02
CA SER A 54 4.06 2.15 5.15
C SER A 54 5.39 2.34 5.90
N SER A 55 6.40 3.00 5.29
CA SER A 55 7.69 3.29 5.94
C SER A 55 7.64 4.53 6.85
N ASN A 56 6.63 5.39 6.68
CA ASN A 56 6.47 6.63 7.43
C ASN A 56 5.01 6.79 7.87
N SER A 57 4.76 6.64 9.17
CA SER A 57 3.41 6.68 9.74
C SER A 57 2.64 7.96 9.43
N VAL A 58 3.32 9.11 9.40
CA VAL A 58 2.71 10.41 9.06
C VAL A 58 2.23 10.40 7.61
N ARG A 59 3.09 9.92 6.69
CA ARG A 59 2.75 9.81 5.26
C ARG A 59 1.64 8.79 5.03
N ALA A 60 1.68 7.63 5.69
CA ALA A 60 0.62 6.63 5.65
C ALA A 60 -0.74 7.21 6.05
N ILE A 61 -0.80 7.91 7.19
CA ILE A 61 -2.03 8.53 7.68
C ILE A 61 -2.53 9.60 6.68
N GLN A 62 -1.63 10.41 6.13
CA GLN A 62 -2.01 11.42 5.12
C GLN A 62 -2.59 10.79 3.85
N VAL A 63 -1.97 9.72 3.35
CA VAL A 63 -2.45 8.99 2.16
C VAL A 63 -3.84 8.41 2.42
N VAL A 64 -4.06 7.73 3.54
CA VAL A 64 -5.38 7.17 3.87
C VAL A 64 -6.42 8.27 4.08
N CYS A 65 -6.05 9.39 4.69
CA CYS A 65 -6.98 10.50 4.91
C CYS A 65 -7.28 11.32 3.64
N SER A 66 -6.46 11.21 2.59
CA SER A 66 -6.64 11.96 1.34
C SER A 66 -7.93 11.60 0.59
N VAL A 67 -8.45 10.39 0.77
CA VAL A 67 -9.71 9.94 0.16
C VAL A 67 -10.96 10.38 0.94
N THR A 68 -10.79 11.11 2.04
CA THR A 68 -11.91 11.58 2.87
C THR A 68 -12.31 13.01 2.52
N ARG A 69 -13.57 13.35 2.73
CA ARG A 69 -14.09 14.72 2.57
C ARG A 69 -13.42 15.75 3.49
N ASN A 70 -12.87 15.31 4.63
CA ASN A 70 -12.19 16.19 5.58
C ASN A 70 -10.77 15.67 5.92
N PRO A 71 -9.81 15.74 4.96
CA PRO A 71 -8.49 15.14 5.13
C PRO A 71 -7.75 15.67 6.37
N ARG A 72 -7.79 16.99 6.60
CA ARG A 72 -7.10 17.62 7.74
C ARG A 72 -7.63 17.11 9.09
N LEU A 73 -8.94 17.01 9.24
CA LEU A 73 -9.56 16.51 10.48
C LEU A 73 -9.26 15.02 10.67
N CYS A 74 -9.33 14.23 9.60
CA CYS A 74 -8.94 12.82 9.61
C CYS A 74 -7.49 12.64 10.08
N THR A 75 -6.54 13.36 9.45
CA THR A 75 -5.12 13.24 9.80
C THR A 75 -4.87 13.64 11.23
N THR A 76 -5.40 14.78 11.66
CA THR A 76 -5.14 15.30 13.01
C THR A 76 -5.69 14.36 14.09
N SER A 77 -6.92 13.85 13.93
CA SER A 77 -7.54 12.99 14.94
C SER A 77 -6.90 11.61 15.01
N ILE A 78 -6.55 11.02 13.86
CA ILE A 78 -5.86 9.72 13.80
C ILE A 78 -4.45 9.84 14.36
N SER A 79 -3.67 10.85 13.97
CA SER A 79 -2.31 11.05 14.51
C SER A 79 -2.32 11.21 16.03
N ALA A 80 -3.30 11.91 16.60
CA ALA A 80 -3.46 12.06 18.04
C ALA A 80 -3.67 10.71 18.75
N LEU A 81 -4.46 9.79 18.18
CA LEU A 81 -4.64 8.44 18.72
C LEU A 81 -3.44 7.52 18.45
N TYR A 82 -2.82 7.62 17.27
CA TYR A 82 -1.67 6.82 16.88
C TYR A 82 -0.50 7.02 17.84
N ASN A 83 -0.17 8.27 18.15
CA ASN A 83 0.94 8.62 19.05
C ASN A 83 0.75 8.09 20.47
N ARG A 84 -0.51 7.93 20.92
CA ARG A 84 -0.81 7.37 22.25
C ARG A 84 -0.61 5.86 22.33
N ARG A 85 -0.69 5.15 21.21
CA ARG A 85 -0.73 3.67 21.17
C ARG A 85 0.57 3.00 20.69
N ARG A 86 1.62 3.77 20.37
CA ARG A 86 3.01 3.30 20.03
C ARG A 86 3.05 2.08 19.10
N PHE A 87 2.57 2.25 17.87
CA PHE A 87 2.57 1.17 16.88
C PHE A 87 3.90 1.03 16.14
N SER A 88 4.26 -0.21 15.80
CA SER A 88 5.52 -0.57 15.13
C SER A 88 5.45 -0.55 13.59
N LYS A 89 4.25 -0.62 13.01
CA LYS A 89 4.01 -0.57 11.57
C LYS A 89 2.71 0.17 11.29
N THR A 90 2.65 0.89 10.17
CA THR A 90 1.43 1.58 9.74
C THR A 90 0.91 0.95 8.45
N ASP A 91 -0.26 0.32 8.53
CA ASP A 91 -0.98 -0.24 7.39
C ASP A 91 -2.39 0.38 7.27
N PRO A 92 -3.05 0.26 6.09
CA PRO A 92 -4.37 0.84 5.86
C PRO A 92 -5.44 0.37 6.86
N SER A 93 -5.47 -0.93 7.16
CA SER A 93 -6.46 -1.55 8.06
C SER A 93 -6.36 -1.04 9.49
N MET A 94 -5.13 -0.81 9.95
CA MET A 94 -4.86 -0.21 11.24
C MET A 94 -5.27 1.27 11.26
N ILE A 95 -5.02 2.04 10.20
CA ILE A 95 -5.47 3.43 10.11
C ILE A 95 -7.01 3.51 10.10
N PHE A 96 -7.68 2.62 9.37
CA PHE A 96 -9.14 2.49 9.39
C PHE A 96 -9.64 2.20 10.81
N THR A 97 -9.03 1.24 11.50
CA THR A 97 -9.37 0.89 12.89
C THR A 97 -9.21 2.08 13.83
N LEU A 98 -8.17 2.88 13.64
CA LEU A 98 -7.96 4.12 14.40
C LEU A 98 -9.03 5.16 14.08
N SER A 99 -9.39 5.36 12.80
CA SER A 99 -10.47 6.25 12.39
C SER A 99 -11.80 5.87 13.07
N LEU A 100 -12.10 4.57 13.13
CA LEU A 100 -13.31 4.07 13.77
C LEU A 100 -13.27 4.30 15.30
N HIS A 101 -12.12 4.11 15.93
CA HIS A 101 -11.91 4.45 17.34
C HIS A 101 -12.09 5.94 17.65
N VAL A 102 -11.66 6.85 16.76
CA VAL A 102 -11.95 8.28 16.92
C VAL A 102 -13.45 8.49 17.02
N ALA A 103 -14.23 7.95 16.07
CA ALA A 103 -15.69 8.10 16.06
C ALA A 103 -16.34 7.55 17.34
N ILE A 104 -15.91 6.38 17.80
CA ILE A 104 -16.41 5.74 19.04
C ILE A 104 -16.09 6.58 20.27
N ASN A 105 -14.86 7.07 20.40
CA ASN A 105 -14.43 7.86 21.55
C ASN A 105 -15.21 9.18 21.65
N GLU A 106 -15.56 9.78 20.51
CA GLU A 106 -16.36 11.01 20.45
C GLU A 106 -17.86 10.74 20.67
N LEU A 107 -18.35 9.55 20.29
CA LEU A 107 -19.75 9.15 20.49
C LEU A 107 -20.08 8.86 21.96
N LYS A 108 -19.20 8.12 22.66
CA LYS A 108 -19.38 7.70 24.07
C LYS A 108 -19.89 8.80 25.01
N PRO A 109 -19.25 9.99 25.10
CA PRO A 109 -19.68 11.04 26.02
C PRO A 109 -21.03 11.67 25.65
N LEU A 110 -21.57 11.41 24.46
CA LEU A 110 -22.87 11.94 24.03
C LEU A 110 -24.04 11.08 24.47
N ILE A 111 -23.79 9.81 24.82
CA ILE A 111 -24.82 8.87 25.30
C ILE A 111 -25.40 9.33 26.64
N SER A 112 -24.55 9.93 27.49
CA SER A 112 -24.89 10.40 28.83
C SER A 112 -25.52 11.80 28.88
N LEU A 113 -25.65 12.49 27.74
CA LEU A 113 -26.33 13.79 27.71
C LEU A 113 -27.83 13.60 28.02
N PRO A 114 -28.41 14.43 28.92
CA PRO A 114 -29.81 14.29 29.32
C PRO A 114 -30.73 14.42 28.11
N LYS A 115 -31.48 13.37 27.83
CA LYS A 115 -32.07 13.08 26.52
C LYS A 115 -33.33 13.90 26.25
N SER A 116 -33.50 14.33 25.00
CA SER A 116 -34.76 14.07 24.29
C SER A 116 -34.88 12.56 24.15
N ASN A 117 -35.90 11.95 24.78
CA ASN A 117 -35.99 10.53 25.18
C ASN A 117 -35.53 9.47 24.15
N ASN A 118 -35.45 9.77 22.86
CA ASN A 118 -35.04 8.83 21.83
C ASN A 118 -33.56 8.90 21.43
N CYS A 119 -32.87 10.02 21.65
CA CYS A 119 -31.53 10.20 21.08
C CYS A 119 -30.50 9.23 21.68
N GLY A 120 -30.32 9.22 23.00
CA GLY A 120 -29.28 8.36 23.54
C GLY A 120 -29.57 6.85 23.48
N LYS A 121 -30.80 6.41 23.14
CA LYS A 121 -31.02 4.99 22.77
C LYS A 121 -30.41 4.72 21.39
N LEU A 122 -30.70 5.57 20.42
CA LEU A 122 -30.11 5.50 19.08
C LEU A 122 -28.57 5.57 19.12
N LEU A 123 -27.99 6.36 20.04
CA LEU A 123 -26.53 6.44 20.20
C LEU A 123 -25.95 5.18 20.84
N ASP A 124 -26.64 4.60 21.81
CA ASP A 124 -26.22 3.35 22.46
C ASP A 124 -26.26 2.16 21.49
N ASP A 125 -27.33 2.08 20.69
CA ASP A 125 -27.45 1.13 19.58
C ASP A 125 -26.31 1.31 18.57
N SER A 126 -26.00 2.56 18.21
CA SER A 126 -24.91 2.88 17.28
C SER A 126 -23.55 2.50 17.85
N LEU A 127 -23.31 2.77 19.14
CA LEU A 127 -22.07 2.40 19.81
C LEU A 127 -21.90 0.88 19.87
N SER A 128 -22.97 0.16 20.18
CA SER A 128 -22.98 -1.31 20.25
C SER A 128 -22.67 -1.93 18.89
N GLN A 129 -23.29 -1.43 17.81
CA GLN A 129 -23.00 -1.87 16.44
C GLN A 129 -21.54 -1.62 16.06
N LEU A 130 -21.01 -0.42 16.33
CA LEU A 130 -19.63 -0.07 16.00
C LEU A 130 -18.60 -0.90 16.78
N ASN A 131 -18.84 -1.15 18.07
CA ASN A 131 -17.99 -2.01 18.88
C ASN A 131 -18.05 -3.48 18.43
N GLY A 132 -19.26 -3.98 18.12
CA GLY A 132 -19.44 -5.33 17.58
C GLY A 132 -18.62 -5.52 16.31
N SER A 133 -18.67 -4.56 15.38
CA SER A 133 -17.89 -4.62 14.15
C SER A 133 -16.37 -4.53 14.35
N LEU A 134 -15.89 -3.92 15.45
CA LEU A 134 -14.47 -3.94 15.82
C LEU A 134 -14.02 -5.27 16.43
N ILE A 135 -14.87 -5.92 17.24
CA ILE A 135 -14.55 -7.20 17.89
C ILE A 135 -14.49 -8.33 16.85
N SER A 136 -15.32 -8.26 15.81
CA SER A 136 -15.25 -9.15 14.65
C SER A 136 -14.02 -8.89 13.75
N SER A 137 -13.29 -7.79 13.97
CA SER A 137 -12.15 -7.34 13.17
C SER A 137 -10.85 -7.67 13.89
N ASP A 138 -10.29 -8.85 13.68
CA ASP A 138 -8.84 -8.99 13.90
C ASP A 138 -8.17 -8.06 12.87
N GLY A 139 -7.50 -6.99 13.29
CA GLY A 139 -7.29 -5.75 12.52
C GLY A 139 -6.65 -5.87 11.13
N LYS A 140 -6.12 -7.04 10.74
CA LYS A 140 -5.68 -7.36 9.37
C LYS A 140 -6.79 -7.89 8.46
N LYS A 141 -7.82 -8.54 9.01
CA LYS A 141 -8.84 -9.30 8.27
C LYS A 141 -10.03 -8.45 7.80
N SER A 142 -10.22 -7.25 8.35
CA SER A 142 -11.45 -6.46 8.12
C SER A 142 -11.51 -5.67 6.82
N MET A 143 -10.38 -5.46 6.14
CA MET A 143 -10.37 -4.80 4.82
C MET A 143 -10.28 -5.79 3.64
N ASP A 144 -10.21 -7.10 3.91
CA ASP A 144 -10.14 -8.14 2.88
C ASP A 144 -11.41 -9.01 2.80
N ASP A 145 -12.27 -8.98 3.82
CA ASP A 145 -13.53 -9.73 3.85
C ASP A 145 -14.73 -8.85 3.42
N GLU A 146 -15.26 -9.11 2.23
CA GLU A 146 -16.39 -8.36 1.65
C GLU A 146 -17.65 -8.39 2.52
N THR A 147 -17.91 -9.50 3.23
CA THR A 147 -19.08 -9.61 4.10
C THR A 147 -18.92 -8.69 5.30
N MET A 148 -17.72 -8.68 5.88
CA MET A 148 -17.36 -7.80 6.98
C MET A 148 -17.40 -6.32 6.58
N ILE A 149 -16.89 -5.99 5.39
CA ILE A 149 -16.91 -4.63 4.83
C ILE A 149 -18.35 -4.14 4.66
N ARG A 150 -19.23 -5.00 4.14
CA ARG A 150 -20.65 -4.67 3.95
C ARG A 150 -21.32 -4.39 5.30
N ASP A 151 -21.05 -5.21 6.30
CA ASP A 151 -21.64 -5.06 7.64
C ASP A 151 -21.10 -3.81 8.34
N LEU A 152 -19.78 -3.55 8.28
CA LEU A 152 -19.18 -2.30 8.74
C LEU A 152 -19.77 -1.07 8.04
N THR A 153 -19.94 -1.14 6.72
CA THR A 153 -20.55 -0.07 5.93
C THR A 153 -21.98 0.20 6.40
N ALA A 154 -22.76 -0.86 6.63
CA ALA A 154 -24.13 -0.74 7.13
C ALA A 154 -24.18 -0.14 8.54
N SER A 155 -23.36 -0.65 9.47
CA SER A 155 -23.25 -0.14 10.85
C SER A 155 -22.88 1.34 10.88
N ILE A 156 -21.89 1.76 10.10
CA ILE A 156 -21.46 3.18 10.06
C ILE A 156 -22.56 4.06 9.46
N LYS A 157 -23.21 3.64 8.36
CA LYS A 157 -24.33 4.38 7.76
C LYS A 157 -25.52 4.48 8.72
N GLY A 158 -25.84 3.40 9.43
CA GLY A 158 -26.87 3.38 10.47
C GLY A 158 -26.56 4.35 11.61
N GLY A 159 -25.31 4.34 12.11
CA GLY A 159 -24.82 5.28 13.10
C GLY A 159 -24.94 6.74 12.67
N ILE A 160 -24.53 7.07 11.43
CA ILE A 160 -24.68 8.43 10.88
C ILE A 160 -26.16 8.85 10.82
N SER A 161 -27.05 7.97 10.38
CA SER A 161 -28.50 8.23 10.33
C SER A 161 -29.09 8.51 11.72
N ASN A 162 -28.63 7.77 12.73
CA ASN A 162 -29.02 7.97 14.12
C ASN A 162 -28.55 9.32 14.67
N ILE A 163 -27.32 9.72 14.33
CA ILE A 163 -26.80 11.06 14.65
C ILE A 163 -27.64 12.15 13.97
N ASP A 164 -28.04 11.96 12.72
CA ASP A 164 -28.90 12.92 12.00
C ASP A 164 -30.28 13.07 12.65
N LYS A 165 -30.89 11.96 13.10
CA LYS A 165 -32.14 12.01 13.87
C LYS A 165 -31.97 12.77 15.18
N CYS A 166 -30.87 12.53 15.90
CA CYS A 166 -30.52 13.27 17.10
C CYS A 166 -30.34 14.77 16.84
N LEU A 167 -29.60 15.15 15.79
CA LEU A 167 -29.37 16.54 15.42
C LEU A 167 -30.67 17.28 15.11
N LYS A 168 -31.57 16.67 14.32
CA LYS A 168 -32.91 17.23 14.03
C LYS A 168 -33.72 17.43 15.31
N GLY A 169 -33.66 16.49 16.26
CA GLY A 169 -34.32 16.63 17.56
C GLY A 169 -33.74 17.74 18.45
N LEU A 170 -32.51 18.17 18.19
CA LEU A 170 -31.83 19.24 18.94
C LEU A 170 -31.99 20.63 18.29
N GLU A 171 -32.45 20.72 17.04
CA GLU A 171 -32.67 22.00 16.34
C GLU A 171 -33.77 22.83 17.03
N SER A 172 -34.78 22.18 17.59
CA SER A 172 -35.88 22.81 18.34
C SER A 172 -35.52 23.19 19.78
N MET A 173 -34.29 22.95 20.23
CA MET A 173 -33.87 23.17 21.62
C MET A 173 -33.06 24.46 21.83
N LYS A 174 -33.08 24.96 23.08
CA LYS A 174 -32.43 26.20 23.55
C LYS A 174 -30.92 26.27 23.28
N SER A 175 -30.34 27.46 23.45
CA SER A 175 -28.91 27.79 23.22
C SER A 175 -27.92 26.91 23.98
N GLU A 176 -28.32 26.34 25.12
CA GLU A 176 -27.54 25.40 25.95
C GLU A 176 -27.11 24.14 25.17
N TRP A 177 -27.83 23.78 24.11
CA TRP A 177 -27.55 22.60 23.27
C TRP A 177 -26.60 22.87 22.09
N ARG A 178 -26.09 24.10 21.94
CA ARG A 178 -25.16 24.43 20.85
C ARG A 178 -23.88 23.59 20.90
N ILE A 179 -23.33 23.39 22.11
CA ILE A 179 -22.11 22.59 22.30
C ILE A 179 -22.37 21.12 21.92
N ALA A 180 -23.50 20.56 22.38
CA ALA A 180 -23.90 19.20 22.02
C ALA A 180 -24.05 19.04 20.50
N ARG A 181 -24.72 19.98 19.82
CA ARG A 181 -24.87 19.98 18.35
C ARG A 181 -23.53 19.93 17.63
N VAL A 182 -22.56 20.74 18.06
CA VAL A 182 -21.20 20.71 17.48
C VAL A 182 -20.55 19.33 17.69
N LYS A 183 -20.67 18.74 18.88
CA LYS A 183 -20.11 17.40 19.14
C LYS A 183 -20.77 16.32 18.30
N PHE A 184 -22.10 16.33 18.16
CA PHE A 184 -22.82 15.42 17.27
C PHE A 184 -22.37 15.56 15.81
N TYR A 185 -22.19 16.79 15.33
CA TYR A 185 -21.65 17.04 14.00
C TYR A 185 -20.24 16.49 13.84
N MET A 186 -19.37 16.64 14.84
CA MET A 186 -18.02 16.08 14.81
C MET A 186 -18.02 14.55 14.79
N VAL A 187 -18.88 13.90 15.57
CA VAL A 187 -19.06 12.43 15.49
C VAL A 187 -19.47 12.01 14.09
N LYS A 188 -20.43 12.71 13.48
CA LYS A 188 -20.84 12.46 12.08
C LYS A 188 -19.68 12.58 11.11
N VAL A 189 -18.83 13.62 11.27
CA VAL A 189 -17.63 13.80 10.44
C VAL A 189 -16.65 12.64 10.61
N TYR A 190 -16.38 12.20 11.84
CA TYR A 190 -15.45 11.09 12.10
C TYR A 190 -15.99 9.74 11.60
N MET A 191 -17.29 9.47 11.78
CA MET A 191 -17.93 8.30 11.17
C MET A 191 -17.85 8.36 9.63
N GLY A 192 -18.07 9.54 9.05
CA GLY A 192 -17.94 9.77 7.62
C GLY A 192 -16.52 9.54 7.09
N ASN A 193 -15.48 9.90 7.87
CA ASN A 193 -14.10 9.59 7.50
C ASN A 193 -13.87 8.08 7.44
N SER A 194 -14.30 7.33 8.46
CA SER A 194 -14.19 5.88 8.49
C SER A 194 -14.94 5.21 7.32
N LEU A 195 -16.13 5.70 7.00
CA LEU A 195 -16.91 5.22 5.86
C LEU A 195 -16.17 5.41 4.53
N GLN A 196 -15.61 6.60 4.31
CA GLN A 196 -14.90 6.91 3.07
C GLN A 196 -13.60 6.12 2.93
N ILE A 197 -12.87 5.90 4.02
CA ILE A 197 -11.69 5.03 4.05
C ILE A 197 -12.09 3.61 3.61
N LEU A 198 -13.16 3.07 4.18
CA LEU A 198 -13.65 1.73 3.87
C LEU A 198 -14.10 1.59 2.40
N GLN A 199 -14.81 2.60 1.89
CA GLN A 199 -15.32 2.62 0.51
C GLN A 199 -14.22 2.79 -0.54
N ASN A 200 -13.10 3.44 -0.19
CA ASN A 200 -11.96 3.66 -1.09
C ASN A 200 -10.79 2.72 -0.80
N ARG A 201 -11.03 1.57 -0.15
CA ARG A 201 -9.97 0.63 0.26
C ARG A 201 -9.06 0.20 -0.88
N ASN A 202 -9.59 -0.04 -2.09
CA ASN A 202 -8.82 -0.53 -3.22
C ASN A 202 -7.82 0.54 -3.68
N ALA A 203 -8.30 1.79 -3.84
CA ALA A 203 -7.44 2.92 -4.17
C ALA A 203 -6.37 3.15 -3.08
N ILE A 204 -6.72 2.99 -1.80
CA ILE A 204 -5.73 3.07 -0.72
C ILE A 204 -4.69 1.95 -0.83
N ASN A 205 -5.11 0.71 -1.10
CA ASN A 205 -4.21 -0.42 -1.24
C ASN A 205 -3.24 -0.22 -2.40
N GLU A 206 -3.71 0.28 -3.54
CA GLU A 206 -2.87 0.64 -4.69
C GLU A 206 -1.81 1.71 -4.34
N MET A 207 -2.17 2.70 -3.51
CA MET A 207 -1.21 3.72 -3.04
C MET A 207 -0.17 3.16 -2.05
N PHE A 208 -0.48 2.10 -1.31
CA PHE A 208 0.44 1.47 -0.35
C PHE A 208 1.31 0.39 -0.97
N TYR A 209 0.77 -0.33 -1.95
CA TYR A 209 1.39 -1.49 -2.58
C TYR A 209 1.19 -1.39 -4.09
N PRO A 210 1.87 -0.44 -4.76
CA PRO A 210 1.76 -0.31 -6.21
C PRO A 210 2.25 -1.59 -6.88
N ASP A 211 1.51 -2.05 -7.89
CA ASP A 211 1.82 -3.29 -8.59
C ASP A 211 3.23 -3.26 -9.16
N VAL A 212 3.93 -4.39 -9.08
CA VAL A 212 5.30 -4.52 -9.60
C VAL A 212 5.36 -4.11 -11.08
N GLN A 213 4.28 -4.35 -11.84
CA GLN A 213 4.15 -3.93 -13.23
C GLN A 213 4.09 -2.40 -13.40
N THR A 214 3.45 -1.67 -12.48
CA THR A 214 3.43 -0.19 -12.48
C THR A 214 4.79 0.41 -12.08
N ILE A 215 5.52 -0.28 -11.19
CA ILE A 215 6.90 0.05 -10.85
C ILE A 215 7.80 -0.16 -12.08
N PHE A 216 7.68 -1.30 -12.78
CA PHE A 216 8.42 -1.56 -14.02
C PHE A 216 8.06 -0.56 -15.13
N ALA A 217 6.77 -0.19 -15.27
CA ALA A 217 6.34 0.78 -16.28
C ALA A 217 6.87 2.19 -15.99
N SER A 218 6.82 2.65 -14.73
CA SER A 218 7.39 3.95 -14.32
C SER A 218 8.91 3.99 -14.45
N LEU A 219 9.60 2.85 -14.24
CA LEU A 219 11.03 2.72 -14.52
C LEU A 219 11.36 2.76 -16.01
N MET A 220 10.55 2.13 -16.86
CA MET A 220 10.70 2.18 -18.32
C MET A 220 10.39 3.57 -18.90
N LEU A 221 9.59 4.38 -18.21
CA LEU A 221 9.34 5.78 -18.56
C LEU A 221 10.47 6.73 -18.15
N ASN A 222 11.36 6.31 -17.26
CA ASN A 222 12.51 7.11 -16.88
C ASN A 222 13.59 7.01 -17.97
N ARG A 223 13.76 8.09 -18.75
CA ARG A 223 14.57 8.14 -19.98
C ARG A 223 15.99 7.60 -19.83
N GLU A 224 16.65 7.89 -18.71
CA GLU A 224 18.01 7.41 -18.39
C GLU A 224 18.05 5.89 -18.16
N LEU A 225 17.08 5.36 -17.41
CA LEU A 225 17.00 3.92 -17.11
C LEU A 225 16.51 3.10 -18.30
N TYR A 226 15.68 3.70 -19.16
CA TYR A 226 15.20 3.09 -20.40
C TYR A 226 16.32 2.88 -21.42
N LEU A 227 17.21 3.86 -21.57
CA LEU A 227 18.43 3.71 -22.38
C LEU A 227 19.33 2.61 -21.82
N LEU A 228 19.52 2.57 -20.50
CA LEU A 228 20.32 1.55 -19.84
C LEU A 228 19.72 0.14 -20.03
N SER A 229 18.40 -0.01 -19.91
CA SER A 229 17.70 -1.28 -20.09
C SER A 229 17.76 -1.78 -21.54
N ILE A 230 17.60 -0.88 -22.52
CA ILE A 230 17.78 -1.21 -23.94
C ILE A 230 19.21 -1.67 -24.21
N ILE A 231 20.22 -0.95 -23.70
CA ILE A 231 21.63 -1.32 -23.90
C ILE A 231 21.92 -2.71 -23.33
N LEU A 232 21.40 -3.01 -22.14
CA LEU A 232 21.56 -4.32 -21.50
C LEU A 232 20.85 -5.45 -22.26
N ILE A 233 19.61 -5.22 -22.72
CA ILE A 233 18.84 -6.23 -23.46
C ILE A 233 19.46 -6.46 -24.85
N CYS A 234 19.86 -5.39 -25.55
CA CYS A 234 20.51 -5.49 -26.86
C CYS A 234 21.86 -6.20 -26.77
N SER A 235 22.68 -5.88 -25.75
CA SER A 235 23.95 -6.57 -25.54
C SER A 235 23.75 -8.05 -25.18
N GLN A 236 22.76 -8.39 -24.35
CA GLN A 236 22.40 -9.78 -24.07
C GLN A 236 21.94 -10.53 -25.33
N TYR A 237 21.10 -9.91 -26.16
CA TYR A 237 20.62 -10.51 -27.40
C TYR A 237 21.78 -10.76 -28.38
N LEU A 238 22.69 -9.79 -28.56
CA LEU A 238 23.87 -9.94 -29.40
C LEU A 238 24.80 -11.06 -28.91
N VAL A 239 25.01 -11.16 -27.59
CA VAL A 239 25.80 -12.24 -26.99
C VAL A 239 25.14 -13.61 -27.24
N MET A 240 23.82 -13.72 -27.06
CA MET A 240 23.07 -14.95 -27.34
C MET A 240 23.14 -15.36 -28.81
N VAL A 241 22.90 -14.43 -29.73
CA VAL A 241 23.00 -14.69 -31.17
C VAL A 241 24.42 -15.13 -31.52
N PHE A 242 25.45 -14.46 -30.97
CA PHE A 242 26.83 -14.84 -31.20
C PHE A 242 27.16 -16.24 -30.65
N LEU A 243 26.69 -16.59 -29.46
CA LEU A 243 26.86 -17.92 -28.88
C LEU A 243 26.18 -19.00 -29.74
N VAL A 244 24.94 -18.77 -30.18
CA VAL A 244 24.19 -19.68 -31.06
C VAL A 244 24.91 -19.83 -32.41
N CYS A 245 25.35 -18.73 -33.03
CA CYS A 245 26.10 -18.78 -34.28
C CYS A 245 27.43 -19.54 -34.13
N ASN A 246 28.10 -19.46 -32.99
CA ASN A 246 29.33 -20.22 -32.77
C ASN A 246 29.08 -21.70 -32.45
N LEU A 247 27.99 -22.02 -31.74
CA LEU A 247 27.57 -23.40 -31.46
C LEU A 247 27.10 -24.13 -32.72
N LEU A 248 26.37 -23.45 -33.62
CA LEU A 248 25.91 -24.00 -34.90
C LEU A 248 27.01 -24.12 -35.96
N ARG A 249 28.19 -23.51 -35.72
CA ARG A 249 29.36 -23.55 -36.62
C ARG A 249 30.41 -24.57 -36.17
N VAL A 250 30.07 -25.41 -35.19
CA VAL A 250 30.77 -26.64 -34.77
C VAL A 250 30.17 -27.81 -35.53
#